data_AF-A0AAE0K503-F1
#
_entry.id   AF-A0AAE0K503-F1
#
_cell.length_a   1.000
_cell.length_b   1.000
_cell.length_c   1.000
_cell.angle_alpha   90.00
_cell.angle_beta   90.00
_cell.angle_gamma   90.00
#
_symmetry.space_group_name_H-M   'P 1'
#
loop_
_entity.id
_entity.type
_entity.pdbx_description
1 polymer ?
#
loop_
_entity_poly.entity_id
_entity_poly.type
_entity_poly.pdbx_seq_one_letter_code
_entity_poly.pdbx_strand_id
1 'polypeptide(L)'
;MKPVNKATMLYERLRRRWAQSSTKQPTPECDLQQGSCLAQQPVDILLEIADHLPPESQVCLALSCRAFFNFFGVEAVKRVAKQRPVHRQPARRKLLLLLEKDIGDRYLYCHRSNMLNRFTIRSPQQARLKDFRLTKACCQWEDRLYPRRQSWLRFHHVRAVTNSHWLGPGAGLPAELFTSVGNTSNSARFLGGLAHPTRLGPVFPRWVQSRSAKLIGGELILHYTWTLADCFPHERRLRRALDNVGLWICPHLYTRASPYWDHFDQRRINGVKGGDQGEIRDGNFTDSCEWCLTDSRIVIEWKPGGKWPWTRGGRVVTITSYRNLGSCREPDDKIWLASIGHSVYWTKRQALGSPLCPEGSVERAWVEACSA
;
A
#
# COMPACT_ATOMS: atom_id res chain seq x y z
N MET A 1 6.47 39.91 1.08
CA MET A 1 5.28 39.34 0.41
C MET A 1 4.55 38.39 1.37
N LYS A 2 3.30 38.67 1.75
CA LYS A 2 2.51 37.77 2.61
C LYS A 2 2.04 36.56 1.77
N PRO A 3 2.15 35.32 2.24
CA PRO A 3 1.71 34.16 1.48
C PRO A 3 0.20 34.21 1.27
N VAL A 4 -0.23 34.29 0.01
CA VAL A 4 -1.65 34.25 -0.37
C VAL A 4 -2.22 32.91 0.10
N ASN A 5 -3.27 32.96 0.91
CA ASN A 5 -3.93 31.79 1.46
C ASN A 5 -4.50 30.92 0.32
N LYS A 6 -3.97 29.71 0.16
CA LYS A 6 -4.38 28.77 -0.91
C LYS A 6 -5.88 28.45 -0.88
N ALA A 7 -6.55 28.58 0.26
CA ALA A 7 -8.00 28.42 0.38
C ALA A 7 -8.76 29.55 -0.34
N THR A 8 -8.28 30.79 -0.24
CA THR A 8 -8.85 31.96 -0.94
C THR A 8 -8.68 31.83 -2.45
N MET A 9 -7.55 31.29 -2.92
CA MET A 9 -7.37 31.00 -4.36
C MET A 9 -8.29 29.89 -4.88
N LEU A 10 -8.59 28.87 -4.06
CA LEU A 10 -9.53 27.82 -4.43
C LEU A 10 -10.95 28.40 -4.56
N TYR A 11 -11.36 29.23 -3.59
CA TYR A 11 -12.63 29.96 -3.61
C TYR A 11 -12.77 30.85 -4.86
N GLU A 12 -11.77 31.68 -5.16
CA GLU A 12 -11.81 32.57 -6.34
C GLU A 12 -11.82 31.79 -7.67
N ARG A 13 -11.11 30.65 -7.76
CA ARG A 13 -11.17 29.79 -8.95
C ARG A 13 -12.53 29.13 -9.13
N LEU A 14 -13.14 28.64 -8.06
CA LEU A 14 -14.49 28.04 -8.11
C LEU A 14 -15.52 29.12 -8.49
N ARG A 15 -15.46 30.29 -7.85
CA ARG A 15 -16.32 31.45 -8.15
C ARG A 15 -16.24 31.88 -9.61
N ARG A 16 -15.04 32.04 -10.19
CA ARG A 16 -14.85 32.43 -11.60
C ARG A 16 -15.34 31.37 -12.58
N ARG A 17 -15.02 30.10 -12.31
CA ARG A 17 -15.42 28.98 -13.18
C ARG A 17 -16.94 28.79 -13.17
N TRP A 18 -17.60 29.09 -12.04
CA TRP A 18 -19.06 29.07 -11.93
C TRP A 18 -19.73 30.29 -12.55
N ALA A 19 -19.14 31.49 -12.44
CA ALA A 19 -19.63 32.67 -13.17
C ALA A 19 -19.61 32.47 -14.69
N GLN A 20 -18.58 31.79 -15.21
CA GLN A 20 -18.43 31.48 -16.64
C GLN A 20 -19.38 30.38 -17.14
N SER A 21 -19.90 29.52 -16.26
CA SER A 21 -20.86 28.47 -16.63
C SER A 21 -22.30 28.98 -16.77
N SER A 22 -22.56 30.24 -16.37
CA SER A 22 -23.91 30.81 -16.24
C SER A 22 -24.50 31.39 -17.53
N THR A 23 -23.79 31.33 -18.65
CA THR A 23 -24.22 31.92 -19.94
C THR A 23 -24.78 30.92 -20.95
N LYS A 24 -24.76 29.62 -20.65
CA LYS A 24 -25.42 28.62 -21.50
C LYS A 24 -26.85 28.41 -21.02
N GLN A 25 -27.83 28.83 -21.82
CA GLN A 25 -29.23 28.47 -21.61
C GLN A 25 -29.35 26.94 -21.57
N PRO A 26 -30.08 26.38 -20.58
CA PRO A 26 -30.29 24.94 -20.51
C PRO A 26 -31.12 24.49 -21.72
N THR A 27 -30.62 23.49 -22.44
CA THR A 27 -31.37 22.76 -23.47
C THR A 27 -32.50 21.98 -22.78
N PRO A 28 -33.75 22.06 -23.29
CA PRO A 28 -34.93 21.51 -22.63
C PRO A 28 -35.12 20.04 -23.03
N GLU A 29 -34.25 19.13 -22.58
CA GLU A 29 -34.46 17.69 -22.84
C GLU A 29 -33.62 16.84 -21.88
N CYS A 30 -34.07 16.77 -20.62
CA CYS A 30 -33.81 15.65 -19.73
C CYS A 30 -34.82 15.76 -18.58
N ASP A 31 -35.63 14.73 -18.38
CA ASP A 31 -36.71 14.63 -17.41
C ASP A 31 -36.33 15.13 -16.00
N LEU A 32 -36.60 16.41 -15.74
CA LEU A 32 -36.45 17.10 -14.46
C LEU A 32 -37.84 17.25 -13.82
N GLN A 33 -38.47 16.15 -13.40
CA GLN A 33 -39.73 16.22 -12.63
C GLN A 33 -39.66 15.66 -11.21
N GLN A 34 -38.47 15.37 -10.71
CA GLN A 34 -38.23 15.26 -9.26
C GLN A 34 -37.09 16.19 -8.87
N GLY A 35 -37.33 17.50 -8.97
CA GLY A 35 -36.49 18.48 -8.28
C GLY A 35 -36.42 18.09 -6.81
N SER A 36 -35.21 18.07 -6.22
CA SER A 36 -35.05 17.63 -4.83
C SER A 36 -35.93 18.50 -3.92
N CYS A 37 -36.86 17.86 -3.21
CA CYS A 37 -37.79 18.50 -2.28
C CYS A 37 -37.07 19.46 -1.29
N LEU A 38 -35.79 19.17 -1.01
CA LEU A 38 -34.94 19.99 -0.15
C LEU A 38 -34.67 21.40 -0.72
N ALA A 39 -34.40 21.56 -2.01
CA ALA A 39 -34.07 22.87 -2.58
C ALA A 39 -35.27 23.83 -2.65
N GLN A 40 -36.48 23.30 -2.54
CA GLN A 40 -37.74 24.05 -2.53
C GLN A 40 -38.17 24.47 -1.11
N GLN A 41 -37.45 24.03 -0.08
CA GLN A 41 -37.76 24.40 1.30
C GLN A 41 -37.49 25.89 1.56
N PRO A 42 -38.24 26.51 2.47
CA PRO A 42 -37.94 27.86 2.96
C PRO A 42 -36.50 27.99 3.48
N VAL A 43 -35.91 29.18 3.34
CA VAL A 43 -34.50 29.43 3.68
C VAL A 43 -34.20 29.21 5.16
N ASP A 44 -35.14 29.53 6.05
CA ASP A 44 -35.10 29.28 7.49
C ASP A 44 -35.01 27.78 7.80
N ILE A 45 -35.79 26.94 7.12
CA ILE A 45 -35.70 25.47 7.26
C ILE A 45 -34.34 24.96 6.77
N LEU A 46 -33.83 25.50 5.65
CA LEU A 46 -32.51 25.13 5.13
C LEU A 46 -31.37 25.53 6.08
N LEU A 47 -31.48 26.69 6.73
CA LEU A 47 -30.51 27.16 7.72
C LEU A 47 -30.56 26.32 8.99
N GLU A 48 -31.76 25.98 9.48
CA GLU A 48 -31.94 25.09 10.63
C GLU A 48 -31.30 23.72 10.36
N ILE A 49 -31.58 23.11 9.20
CA ILE A 49 -30.93 21.86 8.79
C ILE A 49 -29.41 22.02 8.76
N ALA A 50 -28.92 23.10 8.15
CA ALA A 50 -27.48 23.35 8.06
C ALA A 50 -26.83 23.49 9.44
N ASP A 51 -27.48 24.15 10.40
CA ASP A 51 -26.92 24.36 11.74
C ASP A 51 -26.87 23.09 12.59
N HIS A 52 -27.71 22.09 12.31
CA HIS A 52 -27.64 20.76 12.93
C HIS A 52 -26.64 19.80 12.25
N LEU A 53 -26.14 20.12 11.06
CA LEU A 53 -25.14 19.30 10.38
C LEU A 53 -23.73 19.51 10.98
N PRO A 54 -22.88 18.47 11.05
CA PRO A 54 -21.48 18.64 11.40
C PRO A 54 -20.76 19.49 10.35
N PRO A 55 -19.66 20.19 10.69
CA PRO A 55 -19.05 21.19 9.82
C PRO A 55 -18.64 20.66 8.43
N GLU A 56 -18.13 19.42 8.35
CA GLU A 56 -17.82 18.76 7.09
C GLU A 56 -19.06 18.56 6.20
N SER A 57 -20.19 18.13 6.79
CA SER A 57 -21.44 17.87 6.07
C SER A 57 -22.11 19.16 5.63
N GLN A 58 -22.00 20.25 6.40
CA GLN A 58 -22.44 21.58 5.96
C GLN A 58 -21.75 22.01 4.68
N VAL A 59 -20.44 21.78 4.57
CA VAL A 59 -19.69 22.10 3.35
C VAL A 59 -20.13 21.18 2.21
N CYS A 60 -20.33 19.88 2.44
CA CYS A 60 -20.86 18.97 1.42
C CYS A 60 -22.24 19.40 0.92
N LEU A 61 -23.16 19.77 1.83
CA LEU A 61 -24.48 20.29 1.47
C LEU A 61 -24.33 21.58 0.64
N ALA A 62 -23.50 22.51 1.08
CA ALA A 62 -23.21 23.73 0.34
C ALA A 62 -22.64 23.47 -1.07
N LEU A 63 -21.83 22.43 -1.24
CA LEU A 63 -21.23 22.06 -2.54
C LEU A 63 -22.19 21.32 -3.47
N SER A 64 -23.33 20.83 -2.98
CA SER A 64 -24.28 20.06 -3.79
C SER A 64 -25.03 20.92 -4.83
N CYS A 65 -25.27 22.20 -4.56
CA CYS A 65 -25.89 23.11 -5.52
C CYS A 65 -25.49 24.58 -5.30
N ARG A 66 -25.69 25.40 -6.34
CA ARG A 66 -25.34 26.83 -6.31
C ARG A 66 -26.14 27.61 -5.26
N ALA A 67 -27.40 27.28 -5.04
CA ALA A 67 -28.26 27.96 -4.08
C ALA A 67 -27.74 27.77 -2.65
N PHE A 68 -27.48 26.52 -2.24
CA PHE A 68 -26.94 26.20 -0.91
C PHE A 68 -25.56 26.82 -0.69
N PHE A 69 -24.69 26.81 -1.72
CA PHE A 69 -23.41 27.50 -1.64
C PHE A 69 -23.56 29.00 -1.35
N ASN A 70 -24.50 29.66 -2.01
CA ASN A 70 -24.76 31.09 -1.81
C ASN A 70 -25.36 31.39 -0.44
N PHE A 71 -26.24 30.52 0.08
CA PHE A 71 -26.89 30.74 1.38
C PHE A 71 -25.93 30.60 2.56
N PHE A 72 -25.16 29.51 2.63
CA PHE A 72 -24.33 29.22 3.81
C PHE A 72 -22.93 28.67 3.48
N GLY A 73 -22.57 28.53 2.20
CA GLY A 73 -21.32 27.89 1.79
C GLY A 73 -20.06 28.63 2.24
N VAL A 74 -20.06 29.96 2.19
CA VAL A 74 -18.91 30.78 2.64
C VAL A 74 -18.63 30.56 4.13
N GLU A 75 -19.65 30.58 4.97
CA GLU A 75 -19.49 30.39 6.41
C GLU A 75 -19.16 28.94 6.76
N ALA A 76 -19.78 27.96 6.10
CA ALA A 76 -19.42 26.55 6.27
C ALA A 76 -17.93 26.30 5.96
N VAL A 77 -17.42 26.83 4.84
CA VAL A 77 -16.01 26.69 4.46
C VAL A 77 -15.09 27.42 5.45
N LYS A 78 -15.47 28.62 5.91
CA LYS A 78 -14.72 29.36 6.94
C LYS A 78 -14.65 28.58 8.25
N ARG A 79 -15.75 27.97 8.71
CA ARG A 79 -15.80 27.14 9.92
C ARG A 79 -14.76 26.01 9.85
N VAL A 80 -14.72 25.28 8.74
CA VAL A 80 -13.74 24.20 8.53
C VAL A 80 -12.31 24.73 8.39
N ALA A 81 -12.09 25.86 7.71
CA ALA A 81 -10.76 26.41 7.46
C ALA A 81 -10.12 27.10 8.68
N LYS A 82 -10.92 27.67 9.59
CA LYS A 82 -10.45 28.41 10.77
C LYS A 82 -9.94 27.52 11.91
N GLN A 83 -10.25 26.22 11.91
CA GLN A 83 -9.75 25.28 12.92
C GLN A 83 -8.22 25.33 12.98
N ARG A 84 -7.62 25.67 14.12
CA ARG A 84 -6.17 25.64 14.32
C ARG A 84 -5.85 24.70 15.47
N PRO A 85 -4.73 23.96 15.42
CA PRO A 85 -3.67 24.02 14.40
C PRO A 85 -3.97 23.18 13.13
N VAL A 86 -3.29 23.47 12.01
CA VAL A 86 -3.51 22.86 10.67
C VAL A 86 -3.42 21.32 10.69
N HIS A 87 -2.55 20.76 11.54
CA HIS A 87 -2.35 19.33 11.70
C HIS A 87 -3.43 18.63 12.55
N ARG A 88 -4.35 19.40 13.15
CA ARG A 88 -5.50 18.91 13.94
C ARG A 88 -6.81 19.55 13.45
N GLN A 89 -7.02 19.61 12.15
CA GLN A 89 -8.31 20.02 11.57
C GLN A 89 -9.16 18.77 11.26
N PRO A 90 -9.83 18.14 12.25
CA PRO A 90 -10.57 16.89 12.03
C PRO A 90 -11.72 17.08 11.05
N ALA A 91 -12.44 18.22 11.10
CA ALA A 91 -13.53 18.50 10.16
C ALA A 91 -13.00 18.61 8.72
N ARG A 92 -11.84 19.26 8.52
CA ARG A 92 -11.20 19.32 7.20
C ARG A 92 -10.81 17.93 6.71
N ARG A 93 -10.19 17.11 7.56
CA ARG A 93 -9.82 15.74 7.19
C ARG A 93 -11.05 14.96 6.76
N LYS A 94 -12.13 14.98 7.55
CA LYS A 94 -13.39 14.32 7.21
C LYS A 94 -13.99 14.84 5.90
N LEU A 95 -14.04 16.16 5.72
CA LEU A 95 -14.49 16.77 4.46
C LEU A 95 -13.67 16.28 3.27
N LEU A 96 -12.33 16.26 3.38
CA LEU A 96 -11.48 15.81 2.27
C LEU A 96 -11.64 14.31 1.97
N LEU A 97 -11.90 13.48 2.99
CA LEU A 97 -12.23 12.06 2.82
C LEU A 97 -13.59 11.87 2.14
N LEU A 98 -14.60 12.68 2.48
CA LEU A 98 -15.89 12.69 1.80
C LEU A 98 -15.72 13.11 0.33
N LEU A 99 -14.96 14.18 0.07
CA LEU A 99 -14.67 14.60 -1.30
C LEU A 99 -13.88 13.53 -2.09
N GLU A 100 -12.92 12.84 -1.47
CA GLU A 100 -12.21 11.72 -2.11
C GLU A 100 -13.17 10.59 -2.56
N LYS A 101 -14.30 10.38 -1.86
CA LYS A 101 -15.32 9.42 -2.30
C LYS A 101 -15.91 9.80 -3.66
N ASP A 102 -16.19 11.09 -3.88
CA ASP A 102 -16.89 11.57 -5.07
C ASP A 102 -15.95 11.90 -6.25
N ILE A 103 -14.71 12.30 -5.96
CA ILE A 103 -13.69 12.69 -6.97
C ILE A 103 -12.39 11.88 -6.87
N GLY A 104 -12.50 10.66 -6.32
CA GLY A 104 -11.40 9.72 -6.14
C GLY A 104 -10.76 9.25 -7.45
N ASP A 105 -11.43 9.48 -8.57
CA ASP A 105 -10.94 9.18 -9.92
C ASP A 105 -9.72 10.01 -10.33
N ARG A 106 -9.55 11.18 -9.70
CA ARG A 106 -8.50 12.15 -10.05
C ARG A 106 -7.70 12.61 -8.85
N TYR A 107 -8.25 12.47 -7.64
CA TYR A 107 -7.68 13.02 -6.43
C TYR A 107 -7.57 11.97 -5.33
N LEU A 108 -6.44 11.94 -4.64
CA LEU A 108 -6.19 11.10 -3.48
C LEU A 108 -5.93 11.98 -2.26
N TYR A 109 -6.53 11.63 -1.13
CA TYR A 109 -6.28 12.31 0.14
C TYR A 109 -4.91 11.95 0.70
N CYS A 110 -4.15 12.96 1.14
CA CYS A 110 -2.86 12.80 1.80
C CYS A 110 -2.93 13.30 3.25
N HIS A 111 -2.80 12.38 4.20
CA HIS A 111 -2.81 12.64 5.64
C HIS A 111 -1.76 13.64 6.07
N ARG A 112 -0.52 13.51 5.58
CA ARG A 112 0.59 14.38 5.97
C ARG A 112 0.35 15.85 5.60
N SER A 113 -0.25 16.08 4.44
CA SER A 113 -0.49 17.44 3.93
C SER A 113 -1.90 17.96 4.20
N ASN A 114 -2.80 17.09 4.70
CA ASN A 114 -4.23 17.36 4.88
C ASN A 114 -4.85 18.04 3.65
N MET A 115 -4.60 17.46 2.48
CA MET A 115 -5.01 17.94 1.16
C MET A 115 -5.32 16.78 0.22
N LEU A 116 -6.24 17.04 -0.71
CA LEU A 116 -6.41 16.23 -1.92
C LEU A 116 -5.30 16.55 -2.91
N ASN A 117 -4.61 15.53 -3.39
CA ASN A 117 -3.57 15.64 -4.40
C ASN A 117 -4.00 14.93 -5.66
N ARG A 118 -3.80 15.60 -6.80
CA ARG A 118 -4.01 14.97 -8.10
C ARG A 118 -2.98 13.86 -8.27
N PHE A 119 -3.42 12.70 -8.73
CA PHE A 119 -2.55 11.63 -9.18
C PHE A 119 -2.74 11.40 -10.68
N THR A 120 -1.75 10.75 -11.30
CA THR A 120 -1.84 10.32 -12.69
C THR A 120 -1.38 8.88 -12.81
N ILE A 121 -2.09 8.11 -13.64
CA ILE A 121 -1.72 6.75 -14.04
C ILE A 121 -1.38 6.83 -15.53
N ARG A 122 -0.14 6.51 -15.91
CA ARG A 122 0.22 6.40 -17.32
C ARG A 122 -0.37 5.11 -17.87
N SER A 123 -1.61 5.18 -18.38
CA SER A 123 -2.41 4.07 -18.93
C SER A 123 -2.66 2.89 -17.97
N PRO A 124 -3.93 2.58 -17.60
CA PRO A 124 -4.25 1.49 -16.67
C PRO A 124 -3.71 0.11 -17.10
N GLN A 125 -3.63 -0.15 -18.40
CA GLN A 125 -3.29 -1.46 -18.96
C GLN A 125 -1.78 -1.76 -18.96
N GLN A 126 -0.94 -0.73 -18.86
CA GLN A 126 0.53 -0.86 -18.90
C GLN A 126 1.23 -0.21 -17.71
N ALA A 127 0.46 0.47 -16.85
CA ALA A 127 1.00 1.14 -15.69
C ALA A 127 1.76 0.14 -14.82
N ARG A 128 2.95 0.54 -14.41
CA ARG A 128 3.65 -0.10 -13.29
C ARG A 128 3.43 0.78 -12.07
N LEU A 129 3.60 0.21 -10.87
CA LEU A 129 3.52 0.98 -9.62
C LEU A 129 4.42 2.24 -9.62
N LYS A 130 5.56 2.20 -10.31
CA LYS A 130 6.47 3.36 -10.44
C LYS A 130 5.91 4.53 -11.26
N ASP A 131 4.89 4.27 -12.07
CA ASP A 131 4.25 5.26 -12.93
C ASP A 131 3.16 6.03 -12.18
N PHE A 132 2.69 5.50 -11.04
CA PHE A 132 1.84 6.23 -10.12
C PHE A 132 2.64 7.34 -9.43
N ARG A 133 2.22 8.59 -9.64
CA ARG A 133 2.84 9.74 -9.01
C ARG A 133 1.79 10.69 -8.46
N LEU A 134 2.00 11.08 -7.21
CA LEU A 134 1.32 12.23 -6.63
C LEU A 134 2.04 13.51 -7.05
N THR A 135 1.25 14.53 -7.41
CA THR A 135 1.76 15.82 -7.88
C THR A 135 2.62 16.58 -6.85
N LYS A 136 2.52 16.26 -5.55
CA LYS A 136 3.29 16.92 -4.48
C LYS A 136 4.32 16.01 -3.82
N ALA A 137 5.46 16.62 -3.47
CA ALA A 137 6.59 15.97 -2.82
C ALA A 137 6.31 15.47 -1.39
N CYS A 138 5.34 16.05 -0.67
CA CYS A 138 5.01 15.63 0.71
C CYS A 138 4.65 14.14 0.81
N CYS A 139 4.19 13.53 -0.29
CA CYS A 139 3.84 12.12 -0.35
C CYS A 139 5.05 11.21 -0.68
N GLN A 140 6.20 11.78 -1.05
CA GLN A 140 7.39 11.02 -1.46
C GLN A 140 8.30 10.61 -0.28
N TRP A 141 8.09 11.26 0.86
CA TRP A 141 8.78 11.04 2.12
C TRP A 141 7.98 10.17 3.09
N GLU A 142 6.89 9.56 2.62
CA GLU A 142 6.14 8.60 3.42
C GLU A 142 6.93 7.31 3.60
N ASP A 143 6.65 6.65 4.71
CA ASP A 143 7.27 5.39 5.09
C ASP A 143 7.18 4.37 3.96
N ARG A 144 8.29 3.67 3.78
CA ARG A 144 8.49 2.78 2.66
C ARG A 144 8.45 1.36 3.17
N LEU A 145 7.47 0.60 2.69
CA LEU A 145 7.60 -0.84 2.72
C LEU A 145 8.73 -1.19 1.75
N TYR A 146 9.70 -1.99 2.19
CA TYR A 146 10.85 -2.43 1.40
C TYR A 146 10.57 -3.77 0.70
N PRO A 147 9.94 -3.83 -0.48
CA PRO A 147 10.14 -4.93 -1.40
C PRO A 147 11.47 -4.67 -2.10
N ARG A 148 12.50 -5.44 -1.75
CA ARG A 148 13.85 -5.28 -2.30
C ARG A 148 13.80 -5.08 -3.82
N ARG A 149 14.36 -3.95 -4.30
CA ARG A 149 14.66 -3.62 -5.72
C ARG A 149 13.50 -3.39 -6.71
N GLN A 150 12.24 -3.63 -6.34
CA GLN A 150 11.10 -3.41 -7.24
C GLN A 150 10.10 -2.44 -6.62
N SER A 151 10.16 -1.17 -7.04
CA SER A 151 9.21 -0.09 -6.70
C SER A 151 8.76 -0.03 -5.23
N TRP A 152 9.35 0.90 -4.49
CA TRP A 152 8.99 1.23 -3.12
C TRP A 152 7.47 1.34 -2.96
N LEU A 153 6.89 0.46 -2.14
CA LEU A 153 5.49 0.57 -1.77
C LEU A 153 5.39 1.62 -0.67
N ARG A 154 4.55 2.62 -0.91
CA ARG A 154 4.31 3.75 -0.02
C ARG A 154 2.86 3.72 0.39
N PHE A 155 2.53 4.38 1.48
CA PHE A 155 1.16 4.37 2.01
C PHE A 155 0.12 4.78 0.97
N HIS A 156 0.38 5.82 0.17
CA HIS A 156 -0.54 6.21 -0.90
C HIS A 156 -0.75 5.16 -2.01
N HIS A 157 0.22 4.27 -2.28
CA HIS A 157 0.02 3.19 -3.25
C HIS A 157 -1.02 2.20 -2.72
N VAL A 158 -0.88 1.79 -1.46
CA VAL A 158 -1.79 0.81 -0.84
C VAL A 158 -3.17 1.43 -0.59
N ARG A 159 -3.23 2.71 -0.19
CA ARG A 159 -4.50 3.46 -0.11
C ARG A 159 -5.20 3.54 -1.46
N ALA A 160 -4.49 3.84 -2.53
CA ALA A 160 -5.11 3.92 -3.85
C ALA A 160 -5.68 2.55 -4.28
N VAL A 161 -5.02 1.44 -3.93
CA VAL A 161 -5.60 0.10 -4.16
C VAL A 161 -6.85 -0.14 -3.33
N THR A 162 -6.82 0.16 -2.04
CA THR A 162 -8.00 -0.05 -1.20
C THR A 162 -9.15 0.88 -1.60
N ASN A 163 -8.87 2.12 -2.00
CA ASN A 163 -9.89 3.02 -2.55
C ASN A 163 -10.54 2.46 -3.82
N SER A 164 -9.78 1.87 -4.74
CA SER A 164 -10.35 1.24 -5.94
C SER A 164 -11.35 0.13 -5.62
N HIS A 165 -11.16 -0.56 -4.49
CA HIS A 165 -12.07 -1.60 -4.04
C HIS A 165 -13.32 -1.02 -3.37
N TRP A 166 -13.14 -0.07 -2.46
CA TRP A 166 -14.24 0.48 -1.65
C TRP A 166 -15.09 1.53 -2.37
N LEU A 167 -14.49 2.31 -3.25
CA LEU A 167 -15.10 3.47 -3.91
C LEU A 167 -15.37 3.18 -5.40
N GLY A 168 -14.95 2.01 -5.89
CA GLY A 168 -15.12 1.56 -7.27
C GLY A 168 -13.85 1.68 -8.13
N PRO A 169 -13.77 0.98 -9.28
CA PRO A 169 -12.55 0.82 -10.07
C PRO A 169 -11.90 2.13 -10.55
N GLY A 170 -12.69 3.19 -10.71
CA GLY A 170 -12.19 4.50 -11.11
C GLY A 170 -11.42 5.21 -10.00
N ALA A 171 -11.73 4.96 -8.73
CA ALA A 171 -11.31 5.77 -7.59
C ALA A 171 -9.91 5.44 -7.03
N GLY A 172 -9.05 4.79 -7.82
CA GLY A 172 -7.77 4.33 -7.31
C GLY A 172 -6.92 3.52 -8.29
N LEU A 173 -6.17 2.56 -7.73
CA LEU A 173 -5.30 1.65 -8.47
C LEU A 173 -5.88 0.23 -8.47
N PRO A 174 -5.87 -0.50 -9.59
CA PRO A 174 -6.18 -1.93 -9.59
C PRO A 174 -5.17 -2.70 -8.72
N ALA A 175 -5.65 -3.71 -7.98
CA ALA A 175 -4.79 -4.58 -7.16
C ALA A 175 -3.82 -5.38 -8.02
N GLU A 176 -4.19 -5.65 -9.28
CA GLU A 176 -3.39 -6.35 -10.29
C GLU A 176 -2.06 -5.63 -10.59
N LEU A 177 -1.95 -4.32 -10.30
CA LEU A 177 -0.67 -3.60 -10.41
C LEU A 177 0.39 -4.09 -9.41
N PHE A 178 -0.06 -4.70 -8.32
CA PHE A 178 0.79 -5.39 -7.36
C PHE A 178 1.10 -6.82 -7.80
N THR A 179 0.43 -7.34 -8.84
CA THR A 179 0.74 -8.62 -9.44
C THR A 179 1.86 -8.46 -10.46
N SER A 180 2.93 -9.24 -10.29
CA SER A 180 3.97 -9.34 -11.31
C SER A 180 4.77 -10.62 -11.13
N VAL A 181 5.17 -11.22 -12.23
CA VAL A 181 6.17 -12.29 -12.26
C VAL A 181 7.42 -11.73 -12.93
N GLY A 182 8.56 -11.84 -12.27
CA GLY A 182 9.81 -11.30 -12.80
C GLY A 182 11.03 -12.06 -12.30
N ASN A 183 12.01 -12.22 -13.18
CA ASN A 183 13.35 -12.65 -12.76
C ASN A 183 14.00 -11.50 -11.97
N THR A 184 14.51 -11.77 -10.78
CA THR A 184 15.25 -10.78 -9.97
C THR A 184 16.74 -10.76 -10.32
N SER A 185 17.11 -11.19 -11.54
CA SER A 185 18.48 -11.48 -12.02
C SER A 185 19.50 -10.33 -11.88
N ASN A 186 19.09 -9.12 -11.52
CA ASN A 186 19.99 -7.99 -11.30
C ASN A 186 20.71 -7.99 -9.93
N SER A 187 20.59 -9.04 -9.10
CA SER A 187 21.37 -9.25 -7.85
C SER A 187 22.87 -8.96 -8.00
N ALA A 188 23.44 -9.33 -9.15
CA ALA A 188 24.87 -9.34 -9.44
C ALA A 188 25.56 -7.96 -9.43
N ARG A 189 24.88 -6.87 -9.82
CA ARG A 189 25.56 -5.57 -10.01
C ARG A 189 25.88 -4.80 -8.71
N PHE A 190 25.22 -5.12 -7.60
CA PHE A 190 25.37 -4.36 -6.34
C PHE A 190 26.27 -5.04 -5.31
N LEU A 191 26.62 -6.32 -5.48
CA LEU A 191 27.66 -6.99 -4.70
C LEU A 191 29.04 -6.73 -5.32
N GLY A 192 29.34 -5.47 -5.63
CA GLY A 192 30.55 -5.01 -6.32
C GLY A 192 31.82 -5.37 -5.55
N GLY A 193 32.30 -6.61 -5.71
CA GLY A 193 33.58 -7.06 -5.17
C GLY A 193 33.63 -8.51 -4.66
N LEU A 194 32.49 -9.19 -4.46
CA LEU A 194 32.48 -10.58 -3.93
C LEU A 194 32.10 -11.64 -4.98
N ALA A 195 32.22 -11.30 -6.26
CA ALA A 195 32.26 -12.32 -7.30
C ALA A 195 33.60 -13.05 -7.14
N HIS A 196 33.61 -14.21 -6.48
CA HIS A 196 34.76 -15.11 -6.59
C HIS A 196 34.91 -15.48 -8.08
N PRO A 197 36.04 -15.15 -8.73
CA PRO A 197 36.30 -15.59 -10.08
C PRO A 197 36.44 -17.11 -10.04
N THR A 198 35.40 -17.83 -10.45
CA THR A 198 35.58 -19.22 -10.86
C THR A 198 35.97 -19.23 -12.35
N ARG A 199 36.71 -20.25 -12.80
CA ARG A 199 37.03 -20.44 -14.23
C ARG A 199 35.79 -20.53 -15.15
N LEU A 200 34.58 -20.62 -14.58
CA LEU A 200 33.29 -20.68 -15.28
C LEU A 200 32.47 -19.37 -15.15
N GLY A 201 33.06 -18.30 -14.60
CA GLY A 201 32.37 -17.04 -14.30
C GLY A 201 31.55 -17.09 -13.00
N PRO A 202 31.10 -15.94 -12.47
CA PRO A 202 30.28 -15.91 -11.28
C PRO A 202 28.86 -16.43 -11.59
N VAL A 203 28.57 -17.66 -11.14
CA VAL A 203 27.20 -18.20 -11.17
C VAL A 203 26.43 -17.57 -10.02
N PHE A 204 25.63 -16.55 -10.32
CA PHE A 204 24.74 -15.95 -9.35
C PHE A 204 23.45 -16.76 -9.25
N PRO A 205 22.96 -17.06 -8.03
CA PRO A 205 21.67 -17.71 -7.84
C PRO A 205 20.57 -16.93 -8.56
N ARG A 206 19.90 -17.57 -9.52
CA ARG A 206 18.75 -17.02 -10.22
C ARG A 206 17.52 -17.16 -9.34
N TRP A 207 17.04 -16.04 -8.83
CA TRP A 207 15.77 -15.96 -8.11
C TRP A 207 14.65 -15.55 -9.06
N VAL A 208 13.59 -16.36 -9.08
CA VAL A 208 12.31 -16.01 -9.69
C VAL A 208 11.42 -15.48 -8.58
N GLN A 209 10.85 -14.30 -8.81
CA GLN A 209 9.91 -13.70 -7.88
C GLN A 209 8.54 -13.56 -8.54
N SER A 210 7.50 -14.02 -7.85
CA SER A 210 6.12 -13.60 -8.11
C SER A 210 5.62 -12.77 -6.93
N ARG A 211 4.69 -11.88 -7.24
CA ARG A 211 3.92 -11.13 -6.26
C ARG A 211 2.47 -11.04 -6.71
N SER A 212 1.58 -10.91 -5.75
CA SER A 212 0.16 -10.66 -5.94
C SER A 212 -0.40 -9.92 -4.72
N ALA A 213 -1.53 -9.24 -4.87
CA ALA A 213 -2.24 -8.62 -3.76
C ALA A 213 -3.73 -8.93 -3.85
N LYS A 214 -4.41 -9.00 -2.71
CA LYS A 214 -5.87 -9.17 -2.60
C LYS A 214 -6.40 -8.35 -1.44
N LEU A 215 -7.64 -7.89 -1.56
CA LEU A 215 -8.41 -7.43 -0.40
C LEU A 215 -9.22 -8.59 0.16
N ILE A 216 -9.03 -8.89 1.44
CA ILE A 216 -9.71 -9.99 2.15
C ILE A 216 -10.23 -9.41 3.46
N GLY A 217 -11.53 -9.52 3.72
CA GLY A 217 -12.15 -8.94 4.92
C GLY A 217 -11.97 -7.41 5.05
N GLY A 218 -11.76 -6.71 3.93
CA GLY A 218 -11.48 -5.28 3.92
C GLY A 218 -10.04 -4.87 4.18
N GLU A 219 -9.13 -5.84 4.33
CA GLU A 219 -7.70 -5.63 4.56
C GLU A 219 -6.89 -6.01 3.32
N LEU A 220 -5.81 -5.26 3.06
CA LEU A 220 -4.92 -5.53 1.93
C LEU A 220 -3.85 -6.55 2.33
N ILE A 221 -3.89 -7.73 1.72
CA ILE A 221 -2.88 -8.77 1.91
C ILE A 221 -1.97 -8.82 0.69
N LEU A 222 -0.66 -8.78 0.91
CA LEU A 222 0.37 -9.02 -0.09
C LEU A 222 0.88 -10.45 -0.02
N HIS A 223 0.99 -11.09 -1.16
CA HIS A 223 1.57 -12.41 -1.31
C HIS A 223 2.82 -12.33 -2.19
N TYR A 224 3.89 -12.95 -1.74
CA TYR A 224 5.15 -13.03 -2.46
C TYR A 224 5.63 -14.48 -2.50
N THR A 225 6.16 -14.89 -3.64
CA THR A 225 6.89 -16.16 -3.77
C THR A 225 8.25 -15.88 -4.37
N TRP A 226 9.29 -16.38 -3.72
CA TRP A 226 10.66 -16.40 -4.21
C TRP A 226 11.09 -17.85 -4.40
N THR A 227 11.38 -18.21 -5.64
CA THR A 227 11.92 -19.53 -5.97
C THR A 227 13.36 -19.36 -6.43
N LEU A 228 14.26 -20.05 -5.76
CA LEU A 228 15.63 -20.20 -6.20
C LEU A 228 15.64 -21.23 -7.34
N ALA A 229 15.78 -20.75 -8.58
CA ALA A 229 15.64 -21.57 -9.78
C ALA A 229 16.86 -22.46 -10.06
N ASP A 230 17.99 -22.19 -9.42
CA ASP A 230 19.19 -23.00 -9.58
C ASP A 230 19.18 -24.19 -8.62
N CYS A 231 19.51 -25.37 -9.15
CA CYS A 231 19.70 -26.58 -8.35
C CYS A 231 21.09 -26.53 -7.69
N PHE A 232 21.12 -26.53 -6.36
CA PHE A 232 22.38 -26.58 -5.60
C PHE A 232 22.67 -28.02 -5.16
N PRO A 233 23.66 -28.70 -5.75
CA PRO A 233 24.06 -30.03 -5.31
C PRO A 233 24.83 -30.00 -3.98
N HIS A 234 25.45 -28.86 -3.66
CA HIS A 234 26.20 -28.67 -2.42
C HIS A 234 25.51 -27.68 -1.50
N GLU A 235 25.24 -28.15 -0.29
CA GLU A 235 24.54 -27.40 0.74
C GLU A 235 25.22 -26.07 1.10
N ARG A 236 26.56 -26.07 1.22
CA ARG A 236 27.35 -24.85 1.46
C ARG A 236 27.12 -23.76 0.40
N ARG A 237 26.86 -24.14 -0.85
CA ARG A 237 26.57 -23.16 -1.93
C ARG A 237 25.16 -22.61 -1.81
N LEU A 238 24.18 -23.48 -1.53
CA LEU A 238 22.81 -23.06 -1.25
C LEU A 238 22.80 -22.07 -0.07
N ARG A 239 23.55 -22.40 0.98
CA ARG A 239 23.65 -21.57 2.17
C ARG A 239 24.20 -20.18 1.87
N ARG A 240 25.34 -20.12 1.18
CA ARG A 240 25.91 -18.84 0.70
C ARG A 240 24.93 -18.08 -0.18
N ALA A 241 24.16 -18.75 -1.04
CA ALA A 241 23.16 -18.10 -1.87
C ALA A 241 22.06 -17.42 -1.02
N LEU A 242 21.56 -18.10 0.02
CA LEU A 242 20.56 -17.55 0.94
C LEU A 242 21.09 -16.39 1.78
N ASP A 243 22.33 -16.49 2.27
CA ASP A 243 22.98 -15.45 3.09
C ASP A 243 23.38 -14.22 2.27
N ASN A 244 23.99 -14.42 1.09
CA ASN A 244 24.43 -13.32 0.23
C ASN A 244 23.25 -12.53 -0.34
N VAL A 245 22.15 -13.22 -0.64
CA VAL A 245 20.96 -12.55 -1.15
C VAL A 245 20.28 -11.81 -0.01
N GLY A 246 20.10 -12.42 1.17
CA GLY A 246 19.43 -11.77 2.30
C GLY A 246 18.04 -11.28 1.89
N LEU A 247 17.12 -12.20 1.66
CA LEU A 247 15.74 -11.89 1.34
C LEU A 247 15.04 -11.35 2.58
N TRP A 248 14.40 -10.20 2.42
CA TRP A 248 13.60 -9.55 3.46
C TRP A 248 12.16 -10.00 3.27
N ILE A 249 11.70 -10.92 4.13
CA ILE A 249 10.31 -11.38 4.14
C ILE A 249 9.43 -10.32 4.78
N CYS A 250 9.93 -9.64 5.81
CA CYS A 250 9.44 -8.38 6.35
C CYS A 250 10.60 -7.58 6.99
N PRO A 251 10.39 -6.35 7.49
CA PRO A 251 11.43 -5.60 8.19
C PRO A 251 12.03 -6.34 9.40
N HIS A 252 11.32 -7.33 9.95
CA HIS A 252 11.71 -8.09 11.13
C HIS A 252 12.16 -9.54 10.82
N LEU A 253 11.90 -10.04 9.61
CA LEU A 253 12.09 -11.45 9.23
C LEU A 253 12.87 -11.57 7.91
N TYR A 254 14.02 -12.25 7.93
CA TYR A 254 14.94 -12.33 6.80
C TYR A 254 15.73 -13.66 6.75
N THR A 255 16.34 -13.96 5.60
CA THR A 255 17.08 -15.22 5.37
C THR A 255 18.54 -15.21 5.85
N ARG A 256 19.15 -14.03 5.91
CA ARG A 256 20.60 -13.85 6.09
C ARG A 256 21.00 -13.98 7.56
N ALA A 257 22.15 -14.60 7.83
CA ALA A 257 22.86 -14.36 9.10
C ALA A 257 23.57 -13.00 9.01
N SER A 258 23.15 -12.01 9.80
CA SER A 258 23.86 -10.73 9.86
C SER A 258 24.36 -10.45 11.27
N PRO A 259 25.69 -10.43 11.50
CA PRO A 259 26.24 -10.07 12.80
C PRO A 259 26.13 -8.57 13.10
N TYR A 260 25.85 -7.74 12.10
CA TYR A 260 25.82 -6.26 12.26
C TYR A 260 24.43 -5.68 12.53
N TRP A 261 23.36 -6.50 12.39
CA TRP A 261 21.98 -6.02 12.51
C TRP A 261 21.26 -6.54 13.77
N ASP A 262 22.01 -7.06 14.75
CA ASP A 262 21.47 -7.54 16.04
C ASP A 262 20.78 -6.44 16.87
N HIS A 263 20.88 -5.17 16.47
CA HIS A 263 20.20 -4.06 17.15
C HIS A 263 18.70 -3.93 16.84
N PHE A 264 18.15 -4.69 15.89
CA PHE A 264 16.76 -4.53 15.43
C PHE A 264 15.92 -5.81 15.63
N ASP A 265 15.96 -6.49 16.78
CA ASP A 265 15.12 -7.66 17.13
C ASP A 265 14.80 -8.58 15.94
N GLN A 266 15.86 -8.83 15.18
CA GLN A 266 15.74 -9.23 13.79
C GLN A 266 15.86 -10.75 13.78
N ARG A 267 14.78 -11.44 13.41
CA ARG A 267 14.72 -12.91 13.49
C ARG A 267 15.04 -13.54 12.14
N ARG A 268 15.88 -14.57 12.19
CA ARG A 268 16.10 -15.47 11.06
C ARG A 268 14.95 -16.47 10.93
N ILE A 269 14.52 -16.72 9.70
CA ILE A 269 13.49 -17.73 9.44
C ILE A 269 13.90 -19.15 9.85
N ASN A 270 12.92 -19.89 10.40
CA ASN A 270 13.00 -21.33 10.63
C ASN A 270 13.38 -22.09 9.34
N GLY A 271 14.03 -23.24 9.46
CA GLY A 271 14.52 -24.04 8.32
C GLY A 271 15.85 -23.58 7.72
N VAL A 272 16.24 -22.31 7.94
CA VAL A 272 17.56 -21.77 7.55
C VAL A 272 18.42 -21.46 8.79
N LYS A 273 17.97 -21.76 10.01
CA LYS A 273 18.61 -21.38 11.28
C LYS A 273 19.98 -22.03 11.58
N GLY A 274 20.48 -22.94 10.76
CA GLY A 274 21.84 -23.48 10.94
C GLY A 274 22.91 -22.38 10.98
N GLY A 275 23.95 -22.51 11.79
CA GLY A 275 25.16 -21.65 11.69
C GLY A 275 25.85 -21.82 10.34
N ASP A 276 27.08 -21.32 10.18
CA ASP A 276 27.87 -21.51 8.94
C ASP A 276 28.15 -23.00 8.60
N GLN A 277 27.91 -23.89 9.58
CA GLN A 277 28.06 -25.35 9.45
C GLN A 277 26.74 -26.12 9.60
N GLY A 278 25.60 -25.46 9.81
CA GLY A 278 24.35 -26.17 10.09
C GLY A 278 23.72 -26.73 8.81
N GLU A 279 23.36 -28.03 8.85
CA GLU A 279 22.73 -28.74 7.74
C GLU A 279 21.39 -28.10 7.33
N ILE A 280 21.27 -27.72 6.05
CA ILE A 280 20.00 -27.39 5.40
C ILE A 280 19.24 -28.69 5.14
N ARG A 281 18.22 -28.92 5.96
CA ARG A 281 17.33 -30.08 5.83
C ARG A 281 16.25 -29.82 4.79
N ASP A 282 15.95 -30.84 4.01
CA ASP A 282 14.77 -30.84 3.15
C ASP A 282 13.52 -30.87 4.04
N GLY A 283 12.46 -30.19 3.61
CA GLY A 283 11.24 -30.07 4.40
C GLY A 283 10.39 -28.87 4.07
N ASN A 284 9.27 -28.78 4.77
CA ASN A 284 8.33 -27.67 4.72
C ASN A 284 8.30 -26.99 6.09
N PHE A 285 8.78 -25.75 6.15
CA PHE A 285 8.90 -24.97 7.37
C PHE A 285 7.94 -23.79 7.30
N THR A 286 7.17 -23.59 8.34
CA THR A 286 6.35 -22.39 8.51
C THR A 286 6.98 -21.48 9.55
N ASP A 287 6.87 -20.17 9.32
CA ASP A 287 7.30 -19.17 10.28
C ASP A 287 6.35 -17.98 10.27
N SER A 288 6.21 -17.36 11.43
CA SER A 288 5.33 -16.24 11.69
C SER A 288 6.12 -15.12 12.31
N CYS A 289 6.00 -13.91 11.77
CA CYS A 289 6.64 -12.75 12.38
C CYS A 289 5.93 -12.39 13.70
N GLU A 290 6.72 -12.19 14.76
CA GLU A 290 6.20 -11.82 16.08
C GLU A 290 5.81 -10.34 16.20
N TRP A 291 6.20 -9.51 15.22
CA TRP A 291 6.12 -8.04 15.27
C TRP A 291 5.13 -7.45 14.27
N CYS A 292 4.84 -8.17 13.20
CA CYS A 292 3.88 -7.74 12.18
C CYS A 292 3.07 -8.95 11.70
N LEU A 293 1.97 -8.69 11.01
CA LEU A 293 1.10 -9.73 10.45
C LEU A 293 1.71 -10.29 9.15
N THR A 294 2.86 -10.95 9.28
CA THR A 294 3.51 -11.68 8.18
C THR A 294 3.63 -13.15 8.55
N ASP A 295 3.07 -14.00 7.70
CA ASP A 295 3.30 -15.44 7.70
C ASP A 295 4.20 -15.81 6.54
N SER A 296 4.97 -16.88 6.71
CA SER A 296 5.85 -17.39 5.66
C SER A 296 5.95 -18.90 5.69
N ARG A 297 6.20 -19.46 4.51
CA ARG A 297 6.41 -20.88 4.28
C ARG A 297 7.66 -21.08 3.44
N ILE A 298 8.51 -22.00 3.84
CA ILE A 298 9.77 -22.31 3.17
C ILE A 298 9.74 -23.78 2.83
N VAL A 299 9.80 -24.08 1.54
CA VAL A 299 9.88 -25.44 1.03
C VAL A 299 11.28 -25.64 0.48
N ILE A 300 11.98 -26.63 1.02
CA ILE A 300 13.30 -27.06 0.56
C ILE A 300 13.13 -28.49 0.07
N GLU A 301 13.29 -28.69 -1.23
CA GLU A 301 13.08 -29.99 -1.87
C GLU A 301 14.26 -30.34 -2.77
N TRP A 302 14.65 -31.61 -2.76
CA TRP A 302 15.60 -32.12 -3.73
C TRP A 302 14.88 -32.38 -5.05
N LYS A 303 15.31 -31.72 -6.13
CA LYS A 303 14.85 -32.05 -7.48
C LYS A 303 15.88 -32.96 -8.16
N PRO A 304 15.46 -34.13 -8.66
CA PRO A 304 16.35 -34.97 -9.45
C PRO A 304 16.80 -34.19 -10.69
N GLY A 305 18.01 -34.50 -11.14
CA GLY A 305 18.53 -33.92 -12.37
C GLY A 305 17.65 -34.29 -13.56
N GLY A 306 17.49 -33.37 -14.50
CA GLY A 306 16.93 -33.70 -15.81
C GLY A 306 17.89 -34.57 -16.62
N LYS A 307 17.44 -35.05 -17.78
CA LYS A 307 18.25 -35.85 -18.71
C LYS A 307 19.53 -35.15 -19.20
N TRP A 308 19.65 -33.83 -19.01
CA TRP A 308 20.77 -33.06 -19.54
C TRP A 308 21.93 -32.97 -18.53
N PRO A 309 23.20 -33.06 -18.98
CA PRO A 309 24.38 -33.07 -18.10
C PRO A 309 24.53 -31.85 -17.17
N TRP A 310 23.95 -30.71 -17.56
CA TRP A 310 23.97 -29.46 -16.77
C TRP A 310 22.82 -29.36 -15.75
N THR A 311 21.80 -30.20 -15.84
CA THR A 311 20.79 -30.33 -14.78
C THR A 311 21.24 -31.36 -13.77
N ARG A 312 22.35 -31.10 -13.08
CA ARG A 312 22.69 -31.89 -11.89
C ARG A 312 21.59 -31.63 -10.86
N GLY A 313 20.93 -32.70 -10.42
CA GLY A 313 19.91 -32.60 -9.39
C GLY A 313 20.40 -31.79 -8.19
N GLY A 314 19.49 -31.13 -7.50
CA GLY A 314 19.87 -30.26 -6.41
C GLY A 314 18.67 -29.72 -5.67
N ARG A 315 18.96 -29.01 -4.58
CA ARG A 315 17.92 -28.41 -3.77
C ARG A 315 17.34 -27.18 -4.43
N VAL A 316 16.01 -27.12 -4.46
CA VAL A 316 15.22 -25.95 -4.81
C VAL A 316 14.64 -25.39 -3.52
N VAL A 317 14.76 -24.08 -3.35
CA VAL A 317 14.19 -23.37 -2.21
C VAL A 317 13.09 -22.45 -2.69
N THR A 318 11.89 -22.65 -2.17
CA THR A 318 10.74 -21.79 -2.40
C THR A 318 10.35 -21.14 -1.08
N ILE A 319 10.41 -19.81 -1.04
CA ILE A 319 9.98 -19.00 0.10
C ILE A 319 8.70 -18.30 -0.32
N THR A 320 7.63 -18.54 0.41
CA THR A 320 6.34 -17.88 0.23
C THR A 320 6.07 -17.02 1.45
N SER A 321 5.53 -15.82 1.27
CA SER A 321 5.12 -14.97 2.38
C SER A 321 3.80 -14.29 2.12
N TYR A 322 3.02 -14.13 3.18
CA TYR A 322 1.72 -13.47 3.19
C TYR A 322 1.82 -12.35 4.23
N ARG A 323 1.60 -11.10 3.81
CA ARG A 323 1.71 -9.94 4.68
C ARG A 323 0.40 -9.15 4.65
N ASN A 324 -0.26 -9.06 5.78
CA ASN A 324 -1.41 -8.19 5.96
C ASN A 324 -0.93 -6.76 6.24
N LEU A 325 -1.39 -5.80 5.43
CA LEU A 325 -1.09 -4.37 5.57
C LEU A 325 -2.21 -3.58 6.26
N GLY A 326 -3.27 -4.27 6.69
CA GLY A 326 -4.44 -3.68 7.33
C GLY A 326 -5.37 -3.00 6.33
N SER A 327 -6.22 -2.12 6.84
CA SER A 327 -7.21 -1.38 6.05
C SER A 327 -6.58 -0.42 5.02
N CYS A 328 -5.33 0.01 5.27
CA CYS A 328 -4.63 1.04 4.51
C CYS A 328 -5.44 2.36 4.37
N ARG A 329 -6.36 2.62 5.31
CA ARG A 329 -7.19 3.84 5.33
C ARG A 329 -6.54 4.96 6.11
N GLU A 330 -5.63 4.64 7.01
CA GLU A 330 -4.90 5.63 7.81
C GLU A 330 -3.42 5.23 7.93
N PRO A 331 -2.47 6.17 7.87
CA PRO A 331 -1.03 5.86 7.92
C PRO A 331 -0.56 5.53 9.33
N ASP A 332 -1.35 5.84 10.36
CA ASP A 332 -1.14 5.46 11.75
C ASP A 332 -1.82 4.12 12.11
N ASP A 333 -2.42 3.42 11.12
CA ASP A 333 -2.88 2.05 11.27
C ASP A 333 -1.72 1.19 11.79
N LYS A 334 -1.93 0.55 12.95
CA LYS A 334 -0.89 -0.21 13.65
C LYS A 334 -0.36 -1.37 12.79
N ILE A 335 -1.21 -2.00 11.98
CA ILE A 335 -0.82 -3.10 11.08
C ILE A 335 0.09 -2.55 9.97
N TRP A 336 -0.23 -1.39 9.42
CA TRP A 336 0.61 -0.71 8.45
C TRP A 336 1.97 -0.32 9.05
N LEU A 337 1.96 0.36 10.21
CA LEU A 337 3.18 0.81 10.91
C LEU A 337 4.11 -0.36 11.27
N ALA A 338 3.55 -1.48 11.72
CA ALA A 338 4.30 -2.70 11.95
C ALA A 338 4.90 -3.26 10.64
N SER A 339 4.14 -3.23 9.55
CA SER A 339 4.58 -3.77 8.25
C SER A 339 5.76 -3.02 7.62
N ILE A 340 5.99 -1.76 8.00
CA ILE A 340 7.11 -0.91 7.57
C ILE A 340 8.26 -0.85 8.58
N GLY A 341 8.14 -1.51 9.74
CA GLY A 341 9.19 -1.56 10.77
C GLY A 341 9.31 -0.31 11.65
N HIS A 342 8.26 0.52 11.74
CA HIS A 342 8.26 1.72 12.59
C HIS A 342 7.94 1.43 14.06
N SER A 343 7.52 0.22 14.40
CA SER A 343 7.11 -0.12 15.76
C SER A 343 8.18 -0.94 16.47
N VAL A 344 9.14 -0.24 17.07
CA VAL A 344 10.15 -0.85 17.95
C VAL A 344 9.65 -1.00 19.39
N TYR A 345 8.47 -0.45 19.73
CA TYR A 345 8.06 -0.33 21.14
C TYR A 345 6.65 -0.82 21.49
N TRP A 346 5.73 -1.08 20.55
CA TRP A 346 4.30 -1.22 20.90
C TRP A 346 3.51 -2.33 20.21
N THR A 347 4.10 -3.13 19.33
CA THR A 347 3.30 -4.08 18.53
C THR A 347 3.94 -5.46 18.42
N LYS A 348 3.84 -6.27 19.48
CA LYS A 348 3.82 -7.72 19.26
C LYS A 348 2.58 -8.05 18.41
N ARG A 349 2.61 -9.11 17.62
CA ARG A 349 1.48 -9.68 16.87
C ARG A 349 0.24 -9.82 17.77
N GLN A 350 0.45 -10.16 19.04
CA GLN A 350 -0.56 -10.23 20.12
C GLN A 350 -1.16 -8.88 20.52
N ALA A 351 -0.46 -7.77 20.30
CA ALA A 351 -0.93 -6.40 20.55
C ALA A 351 -1.54 -5.73 19.30
N LEU A 352 -1.23 -6.24 18.11
CA LEU A 352 -1.80 -5.79 16.82
C LEU A 352 -3.18 -6.37 16.56
N GLY A 353 -3.48 -7.50 17.16
CA GLY A 353 -4.79 -8.11 17.18
C GLY A 353 -4.91 -8.87 18.47
N SER A 354 -6.06 -8.72 19.11
CA SER A 354 -6.75 -9.69 19.96
C SER A 354 -6.22 -11.14 19.84
N PRO A 355 -6.39 -12.03 20.84
CA PRO A 355 -6.15 -13.48 20.73
C PRO A 355 -6.61 -14.21 19.42
N LEU A 356 -7.29 -13.50 18.51
CA LEU A 356 -7.78 -13.86 17.17
C LEU A 356 -6.75 -13.89 16.01
N CYS A 357 -5.49 -13.50 16.18
CA CYS A 357 -4.50 -13.54 15.06
C CYS A 357 -3.36 -14.58 15.29
N PRO A 358 -3.68 -15.88 15.40
CA PRO A 358 -2.70 -16.94 15.61
C PRO A 358 -1.69 -17.03 14.46
N GLU A 359 -0.58 -17.72 14.70
CA GLU A 359 0.39 -18.05 13.65
C GLU A 359 -0.31 -18.72 12.44
N GLY A 360 0.11 -18.33 11.23
CA GLY A 360 -0.47 -18.82 9.98
C GLY A 360 -1.86 -18.27 9.64
N SER A 361 -2.43 -17.33 10.41
CA SER A 361 -3.77 -16.77 10.13
C SER A 361 -3.85 -16.00 8.80
N VAL A 362 -2.79 -15.27 8.43
CA VAL A 362 -2.73 -14.49 7.19
C VAL A 362 -2.63 -15.42 5.98
N GLU A 363 -1.83 -16.49 6.11
CA GLU A 363 -1.76 -17.55 5.10
C GLU A 363 -3.13 -18.24 4.92
N ARG A 364 -3.77 -18.66 6.02
CA ARG A 364 -5.10 -19.30 5.95
C ARG A 364 -6.13 -18.41 5.26
N ALA A 365 -6.24 -17.15 5.67
CA ALA A 365 -7.14 -16.19 5.06
C ALA A 365 -6.89 -16.03 3.54
N TRP A 366 -5.62 -16.02 3.13
CA TRP A 366 -5.27 -15.97 1.71
C TRP A 366 -5.71 -17.23 0.95
N VAL A 367 -5.44 -18.42 1.50
CA VAL A 367 -5.78 -19.71 0.88
C VAL A 367 -7.29 -19.89 0.78
N GLU A 368 -8.04 -19.57 1.83
CA GLU A 368 -9.51 -19.60 1.86
C GLU A 368 -10.09 -18.68 0.77
N ALA A 369 -9.57 -17.46 0.65
CA ALA A 369 -9.96 -16.51 -0.39
C ALA A 369 -9.46 -16.86 -1.82
N CYS A 370 -8.72 -17.96 -2.00
CA CYS A 370 -8.43 -18.53 -3.31
C CYS A 370 -9.34 -19.72 -3.64
N SER A 371 -10.03 -20.26 -2.64
CA SER A 371 -10.86 -21.46 -2.77
C SER A 371 -12.35 -21.12 -2.93
N ALA A 372 -12.76 -19.92 -2.51
CA ALA A 372 -14.04 -19.29 -2.81
C ALA A 372 -14.03 -18.65 -4.21
#